data_AF-A0A7Y5BKC4-F1
#
_entry.id   AF-A0A7Y5BKC4-F1
#
_cell.length_a   1.000
_cell.length_b   1.000
_cell.length_c   1.000
_cell.angle_alpha   90.00
_cell.angle_beta   90.00
_cell.angle_gamma   90.00
#
_symmetry.space_group_name_H-M   'P 1'
#
loop_
_entity.id
_entity.type
_entity.pdbx_description
1 polymer ?
#
loop_
_entity_poly.entity_id
_entity_poly.type
_entity_poly.pdbx_seq_one_letter_code
_entity_poly.pdbx_strand_id
1 'polypeptide(L)'
;MDVQIVNFINSAKELLKDKKSPNTETSGSISSDKLSTDSLEFSSGLAAKYTVVQNKLRELQNDLSKEQTKLGVLSEEGINNDDLINILFGNTPLFSEADLKAFDREKITQETLESKDEIMTKIKSLEVESENIFSIGMLGDSNSFTNSIRKLGEIGIHSLKPISGSKVEKLIKD
;
A
#
# COMPACT_ATOMS: atom_id res chain seq x y z
N MET A 1 1.78 -22.70 9.20
CA MET A 1 1.78 -21.37 9.86
C MET A 1 0.33 -20.85 9.90
N ASP A 2 -0.58 -21.54 10.59
CA ASP A 2 -2.03 -21.24 10.57
C ASP A 2 -2.55 -20.53 11.83
N VAL A 3 -1.67 -20.27 12.79
CA VAL A 3 -2.07 -19.81 14.14
C VAL A 3 -2.63 -18.39 14.11
N GLN A 4 -2.18 -17.55 13.17
CA GLN A 4 -2.61 -16.15 13.08
C GLN A 4 -4.05 -15.98 12.59
N ILE A 5 -4.50 -16.83 11.65
CA ILE A 5 -5.86 -16.79 11.12
C ILE A 5 -6.85 -17.35 12.14
N VAL A 6 -6.49 -18.43 12.83
CA VAL A 6 -7.32 -19.03 13.89
C VAL A 6 -7.52 -18.03 15.04
N ASN A 7 -6.47 -17.30 15.42
CA ASN A 7 -6.58 -16.28 16.47
C ASN A 7 -7.45 -15.10 16.02
N PHE A 8 -7.33 -14.65 14.76
CA PHE A 8 -8.18 -13.59 14.21
C PHE A 8 -9.66 -13.98 14.15
N ILE A 9 -9.96 -15.20 13.70
CA ILE A 9 -11.33 -15.73 13.64
C ILE A 9 -11.91 -15.88 15.05
N ASN A 10 -11.11 -16.32 16.01
CA ASN A 10 -11.56 -16.44 17.40
C ASN A 10 -11.83 -15.07 18.04
N SER A 11 -10.98 -14.07 17.81
CA SER A 11 -11.22 -12.69 18.28
C SER A 11 -12.46 -12.06 17.65
N ALA A 12 -12.70 -12.28 16.35
CA ALA A 12 -13.92 -11.82 15.68
C ALA A 12 -15.18 -12.52 16.23
N LYS A 13 -15.07 -13.79 16.63
CA LYS A 13 -16.18 -14.57 17.18
C LYS A 13 -16.55 -14.15 18.60
N GLU A 14 -15.59 -13.73 19.43
CA GLU A 14 -15.90 -13.15 20.76
C GLU A 14 -16.61 -11.81 20.66
N LEU A 15 -16.13 -10.92 19.77
CA LEU A 15 -16.71 -9.59 19.56
C LEU A 15 -18.18 -9.64 19.09
N LEU A 16 -18.55 -10.69 18.36
CA LEU A 16 -19.93 -10.94 17.91
C LEU A 16 -20.83 -11.59 18.96
N LYS A 17 -20.26 -12.29 19.95
CA LYS A 17 -21.02 -12.87 21.07
C LYS A 17 -21.43 -11.81 22.09
N ASP A 18 -20.57 -10.84 22.36
CA ASP A 18 -20.85 -9.76 23.32
C ASP A 18 -21.99 -8.82 22.88
N LYS A 19 -22.31 -8.78 21.58
CA LYS A 19 -23.46 -8.01 21.07
C LYS A 19 -24.81 -8.74 21.11
N LYS A 20 -24.85 -10.03 21.51
CA LYS A 20 -26.07 -10.87 21.43
C LYS A 20 -26.81 -11.11 22.75
N SER A 21 -26.39 -10.53 23.86
CA SER A 21 -27.13 -10.59 25.14
C SER A 21 -27.68 -9.22 25.54
N PRO A 22 -29.01 -9.00 25.52
CA PRO A 22 -29.62 -7.82 26.12
C PRO A 22 -30.06 -8.10 27.57
N ASN A 23 -29.99 -7.04 28.40
CA ASN A 23 -30.37 -6.91 29.82
C ASN A 23 -29.38 -7.54 30.82
N THR A 24 -28.77 -6.80 31.73
CA THR A 24 -29.45 -6.13 32.85
C THR A 24 -28.49 -5.09 33.49
N GLU A 25 -29.08 -4.02 34.01
CA GLU A 25 -28.48 -2.87 34.70
C GLU A 25 -27.39 -3.23 35.73
N THR A 26 -26.19 -2.65 35.61
CA THR A 26 -25.38 -2.19 36.77
C THR A 26 -24.29 -1.23 36.32
N SER A 27 -24.23 -0.07 36.96
CA SER A 27 -23.22 0.97 36.77
C SER A 27 -21.80 0.45 36.88
N GLY A 28 -21.10 0.42 35.76
CA GLY A 28 -19.66 0.59 35.68
C GLY A 28 -19.40 1.67 34.64
N SER A 29 -19.12 2.90 35.06
CA SER A 29 -18.71 3.99 34.19
C SER A 29 -17.36 3.65 33.56
N ILE A 30 -17.35 2.82 32.53
CA ILE A 30 -16.25 2.76 31.56
C ILE A 30 -16.42 4.03 30.73
N SER A 31 -15.59 5.02 31.05
CA SER A 31 -15.47 6.30 30.36
C SER A 31 -15.61 6.14 28.84
N SER A 32 -16.66 6.72 28.27
CA SER A 32 -16.89 6.85 26.83
C SER A 32 -15.69 7.47 26.08
N ASP A 33 -14.81 8.16 26.79
CA ASP A 33 -13.58 8.75 26.25
C ASP A 33 -12.59 7.69 25.75
N LYS A 34 -12.43 6.54 26.44
CA LYS A 34 -11.43 5.52 26.04
C LYS A 34 -11.80 4.77 24.76
N LEU A 35 -13.08 4.43 24.58
CA LEU A 35 -13.57 3.80 23.35
C LEU A 35 -13.46 4.72 22.13
N SER A 36 -13.62 6.03 22.34
CA SER A 36 -13.51 7.03 21.27
C SER A 36 -12.06 7.27 20.84
N THR A 37 -11.10 7.24 21.77
CA THR A 37 -9.67 7.39 21.46
C THR A 37 -9.12 6.18 20.74
N ASP A 38 -9.52 4.97 21.13
CA ASP A 38 -9.06 3.73 20.48
C ASP A 38 -9.59 3.61 19.05
N SER A 39 -10.86 4.00 18.80
CA SER A 39 -11.43 4.06 17.46
C SER A 39 -10.73 5.10 16.57
N LEU A 40 -10.35 6.25 17.14
CA LEU A 40 -9.61 7.29 16.43
C LEU A 40 -8.18 6.86 16.10
N GLU A 41 -7.48 6.21 17.04
CA GLU A 41 -6.13 5.68 16.79
C GLU A 41 -6.14 4.53 15.77
N PHE A 42 -7.14 3.64 15.83
CA PHE A 42 -7.35 2.58 14.84
C PHE A 42 -7.59 3.14 13.44
N SER A 43 -8.53 4.07 13.29
CA SER A 43 -8.86 4.69 12.00
C SER A 43 -7.70 5.53 11.44
N SER A 44 -6.95 6.24 12.29
CA SER A 44 -5.74 6.97 11.91
C SER A 44 -4.63 6.02 11.43
N GLY A 45 -4.39 4.93 12.16
CA GLY A 45 -3.36 3.94 11.81
C GLY A 45 -3.69 3.23 10.49
N LEU A 46 -4.95 2.91 10.26
CA LEU A 46 -5.41 2.29 9.03
C LEU A 46 -5.36 3.25 7.85
N ALA A 47 -5.72 4.53 8.05
CA ALA A 47 -5.59 5.57 7.03
C ALA A 47 -4.12 5.79 6.63
N ALA A 48 -3.19 5.77 7.59
CA ALA A 48 -1.76 5.85 7.30
C ALA A 48 -1.28 4.66 6.46
N LYS A 49 -1.66 3.42 6.82
CA LYS A 49 -1.36 2.22 6.02
C LYS A 49 -1.94 2.29 4.61
N TYR A 50 -3.21 2.67 4.48
CA TYR A 50 -3.86 2.86 3.19
C TYR A 50 -3.07 3.84 2.32
N THR A 51 -2.69 4.98 2.89
CA THR A 51 -1.96 6.02 2.19
C THR A 51 -0.56 5.56 1.74
N VAL A 52 0.15 4.79 2.56
CA VAL A 52 1.45 4.18 2.19
C VAL A 52 1.28 3.21 1.01
N VAL A 53 0.25 2.36 1.05
CA VAL A 53 -0.05 1.43 -0.05
C VAL A 53 -0.38 2.19 -1.34
N GLN A 54 -1.19 3.25 -1.27
CA GLN A 54 -1.51 4.10 -2.43
C GLN A 54 -0.27 4.77 -3.04
N ASN A 55 0.67 5.24 -2.21
CA ASN A 55 1.93 5.76 -2.71
C ASN A 55 2.75 4.70 -3.45
N LYS A 56 2.89 3.52 -2.86
CA LYS A 56 3.64 2.42 -3.47
C LYS A 56 2.98 1.96 -4.77
N LEU A 57 1.65 1.94 -4.84
CA LEU A 57 0.91 1.70 -6.08
C LEU A 57 1.25 2.75 -7.14
N ARG A 58 1.27 4.04 -6.78
CA ARG A 58 1.64 5.11 -7.71
C ARG A 58 3.07 4.99 -8.22
N GLU A 59 4.01 4.63 -7.36
CA GLU A 59 5.41 4.36 -7.74
C GLU A 59 5.49 3.19 -8.73
N LEU A 60 4.87 2.05 -8.41
CA LEU A 60 4.86 0.88 -9.29
C LEU A 60 4.13 1.12 -10.62
N GLN A 61 3.07 1.94 -10.63
CA GLN A 61 2.40 2.33 -11.86
C GLN A 61 3.30 3.21 -12.75
N ASN A 62 4.10 4.08 -12.15
CA ASN A 62 5.10 4.86 -12.86
C ASN A 62 6.20 3.96 -13.44
N ASP A 63 6.69 2.99 -12.65
CA ASP A 63 7.68 2.02 -13.12
C ASP A 63 7.12 1.14 -14.25
N LEU A 64 5.87 0.68 -14.14
CA LEU A 64 5.18 -0.05 -15.20
C LEU A 64 5.09 0.78 -16.48
N SER A 65 4.79 2.08 -16.36
CA SER A 65 4.73 3.00 -17.49
C SER A 65 6.10 3.15 -18.16
N LYS A 66 7.17 3.19 -17.37
CA LYS A 66 8.55 3.22 -17.86
C LYS A 66 8.88 1.94 -18.64
N GLU A 67 8.61 0.77 -18.09
CA GLU A 67 8.87 -0.53 -18.75
C GLU A 67 8.01 -0.71 -20.02
N GLN A 68 6.75 -0.28 -20.02
CA GLN A 68 5.92 -0.26 -21.23
C GLN A 68 6.48 0.67 -22.31
N THR A 69 7.01 1.83 -21.91
CA THR A 69 7.66 2.76 -22.83
C THR A 69 8.94 2.15 -23.42
N LYS A 70 9.75 1.47 -22.59
CA LYS A 70 10.92 0.71 -23.07
C LYS A 70 10.52 -0.30 -24.13
N LEU A 71 9.49 -1.13 -23.88
CA LEU A 71 9.02 -2.12 -24.86
C LEU A 71 8.53 -1.46 -26.16
N GLY A 72 7.81 -0.33 -26.05
CA GLY A 72 7.38 0.45 -27.20
C GLY A 72 8.57 0.84 -28.08
N VAL A 73 9.57 1.50 -27.50
CA VAL A 73 10.79 1.91 -28.17
C VAL A 73 11.58 0.71 -28.73
N LEU A 74 11.72 -0.36 -27.94
CA LEU A 74 12.41 -1.57 -28.37
C LEU A 74 11.66 -2.32 -29.47
N SER A 75 10.39 -2.03 -29.73
CA SER A 75 9.62 -2.61 -30.84
C SER A 75 9.60 -1.75 -32.11
N GLU A 76 10.06 -0.49 -32.04
CA GLU A 76 10.10 0.40 -33.21
C GLU A 76 11.23 -0.02 -34.18
N GLU A 77 10.87 -0.23 -35.44
CA GLU A 77 11.80 -0.47 -36.54
C GLU A 77 12.46 0.86 -36.95
N GLY A 78 13.78 0.98 -36.77
CA GLY A 78 14.55 2.14 -37.23
C GLY A 78 15.27 2.94 -36.13
N ILE A 79 15.04 2.65 -34.86
CA ILE A 79 15.84 3.22 -33.76
C ILE A 79 17.16 2.46 -33.65
N ASN A 80 18.28 3.16 -33.84
CA ASN A 80 19.60 2.60 -33.62
C ASN A 80 19.93 2.60 -32.12
N ASN A 81 20.83 1.71 -31.71
CA ASN A 81 21.24 1.62 -30.30
C ASN A 81 21.81 2.94 -29.77
N ASP A 82 22.49 3.72 -30.61
CA ASP A 82 23.05 5.03 -30.26
C ASP A 82 21.96 6.09 -29.97
N ASP A 83 20.77 5.92 -30.56
CA ASP A 83 19.65 6.85 -30.37
C ASP A 83 18.90 6.58 -29.04
N LEU A 84 19.02 5.38 -28.47
CA LEU A 84 18.38 4.99 -27.21
C LEU A 84 18.84 5.83 -26.01
N ILE A 85 20.06 6.37 -26.06
CA ILE A 85 20.64 7.24 -25.02
C ILE A 85 19.82 8.50 -24.84
N ASN A 86 19.29 9.02 -25.95
CA ASN A 86 18.62 10.31 -25.98
C ASN A 86 17.14 10.20 -25.60
N ILE A 87 16.63 8.97 -25.42
CA ILE A 87 15.25 8.74 -25.07
C ILE A 87 15.10 8.87 -23.55
N LEU A 88 14.25 9.81 -23.16
CA LEU A 88 13.98 10.13 -21.76
C LEU A 88 12.57 9.68 -21.38
N PHE A 89 12.42 9.27 -20.12
CA PHE A 89 11.13 9.11 -19.45
C PHE A 89 10.96 10.23 -18.43
N GLY A 90 10.19 11.27 -18.80
CA GLY A 90 10.17 12.52 -18.04
C GLY A 90 11.52 13.22 -18.12
N ASN A 91 12.25 13.30 -17.00
CA ASN A 91 13.56 13.96 -16.91
C ASN A 91 14.72 12.98 -16.72
N THR A 92 14.49 11.67 -16.82
CA THR A 92 15.51 10.63 -16.61
C THR A 92 15.73 9.79 -17.87
N PRO A 93 16.93 9.24 -18.10
CA PRO A 93 17.17 8.32 -19.20
C PRO A 93 16.26 7.08 -19.12
N LEU A 94 15.63 6.73 -20.24
CA LEU A 94 14.76 5.55 -20.33
C LEU A 94 15.58 4.26 -20.17
N PHE A 95 16.77 4.21 -20.77
CA PHE A 95 17.71 3.09 -20.72
C PHE A 95 18.96 3.47 -19.91
N SER A 96 18.83 3.57 -18.60
CA SER A 96 19.95 3.88 -17.68
C SER A 96 21.03 2.80 -17.63
N GLU A 97 20.63 1.55 -17.90
CA GLU A 97 21.44 0.33 -17.86
C GLU A 97 22.22 0.07 -19.16
N ALA A 98 22.03 0.89 -20.20
CA ALA A 98 22.68 0.69 -21.49
C ALA A 98 24.13 1.20 -21.48
N ASP A 99 25.07 0.32 -21.12
CA ASP A 99 26.45 0.45 -21.62
C ASP A 99 26.44 0.08 -23.12
N LEU A 100 26.32 1.10 -23.96
CA LEU A 100 25.99 1.03 -25.40
C LEU A 100 26.83 0.09 -26.26
N LYS A 101 28.03 -0.27 -25.80
CA LYS A 101 28.96 -1.12 -26.56
C LYS A 101 28.58 -2.61 -26.53
N ALA A 102 27.71 -3.03 -25.62
CA ALA A 102 27.26 -4.42 -25.48
C ALA A 102 25.72 -4.51 -25.40
N PHE A 103 25.01 -3.58 -26.06
CA PHE A 103 23.56 -3.53 -26.05
C PHE A 103 22.95 -4.71 -26.81
N ASP A 104 22.48 -5.72 -26.07
CA ASP A 104 21.72 -6.85 -26.59
C ASP A 104 20.21 -6.56 -26.48
N ARG A 105 19.61 -6.20 -27.61
CA ARG A 105 18.19 -5.81 -27.70
C ARG A 105 17.25 -6.93 -27.27
N GLU A 106 17.56 -8.18 -27.63
CA GLU A 106 16.71 -9.33 -27.31
C GLU A 106 16.73 -9.61 -25.80
N LYS A 107 17.92 -9.60 -25.21
CA LYS A 107 18.08 -9.76 -23.76
C LYS A 107 17.39 -8.66 -22.98
N ILE A 108 17.58 -7.39 -23.35
CA ILE A 108 16.93 -6.26 -22.66
C ILE A 108 15.41 -6.32 -22.83
N THR A 109 14.91 -6.75 -24.00
CA THR A 109 13.47 -6.95 -24.20
C THR A 109 12.91 -8.01 -23.26
N GLN A 110 13.61 -9.13 -23.10
CA GLN A 110 13.21 -10.20 -22.20
C GLN A 110 13.23 -9.74 -20.74
N GLU A 111 14.29 -9.06 -20.29
CA GLU A 111 14.38 -8.51 -18.93
C GLU A 111 13.27 -7.47 -18.66
N THR A 112 12.96 -6.63 -19.64
CA THR A 112 11.87 -5.62 -19.57
C THR A 112 10.49 -6.31 -19.47
N LEU A 113 10.27 -7.40 -20.21
CA LEU A 113 9.02 -8.19 -20.12
C LEU A 113 8.87 -8.85 -18.74
N GLU A 114 9.93 -9.47 -18.23
CA GLU A 114 9.93 -10.10 -16.91
C GLU A 114 9.70 -9.07 -15.79
N SER A 115 10.38 -7.92 -15.87
CA SER A 115 10.20 -6.82 -14.92
C SER A 115 8.77 -6.27 -14.95
N LYS A 116 8.20 -6.05 -16.13
CA LYS A 116 6.81 -5.62 -16.31
C LYS A 116 5.84 -6.60 -15.64
N ASP A 117 6.02 -7.90 -15.84
CA ASP A 117 5.13 -8.93 -15.27
C ASP A 117 5.27 -9.02 -13.74
N GLU A 118 6.49 -8.86 -13.22
CA GLU A 118 6.75 -8.76 -11.77
C GLU A 118 6.06 -7.52 -11.17
N ILE A 119 6.22 -6.35 -11.80
CA ILE A 119 5.57 -5.11 -11.38
C ILE A 119 4.05 -5.26 -11.41
N MET A 120 3.48 -5.84 -12.48
CA MET A 120 2.04 -6.07 -12.58
C MET A 120 1.52 -6.99 -11.47
N THR A 121 2.29 -8.02 -11.11
CA THR A 121 1.95 -8.92 -10.00
C THR A 121 1.96 -8.18 -8.66
N LYS A 122 2.97 -7.33 -8.42
CA LYS A 122 3.05 -6.48 -7.22
C LYS A 122 1.89 -5.48 -7.14
N ILE A 123 1.52 -4.86 -8.26
CA ILE A 123 0.38 -3.94 -8.34
C ILE A 123 -0.91 -4.66 -7.93
N LYS A 124 -1.22 -5.80 -8.55
CA LYS A 124 -2.44 -6.58 -8.23
C LYS A 124 -2.49 -6.96 -6.75
N SER A 125 -1.37 -7.36 -6.17
CA SER A 125 -1.28 -7.71 -4.74
C SER A 125 -1.58 -6.50 -3.85
N LEU A 126 -0.99 -5.34 -4.16
CA LEU A 126 -1.21 -4.10 -3.41
C LEU A 126 -2.61 -3.51 -3.63
N GLU A 127 -3.22 -3.71 -4.80
CA GLU A 127 -4.62 -3.32 -5.05
C GLU A 127 -5.56 -4.09 -4.12
N VAL A 128 -5.38 -5.41 -4.02
CA VAL A 128 -6.15 -6.26 -3.08
C VAL A 128 -5.90 -5.83 -1.63
N GLU A 129 -4.65 -5.57 -1.25
CA GLU A 129 -4.33 -5.05 0.08
C GLU A 129 -5.03 -3.70 0.34
N SER A 130 -5.00 -2.80 -0.64
CA SER A 130 -5.61 -1.48 -0.54
C SER A 130 -7.13 -1.55 -0.38
N GLU A 131 -7.79 -2.46 -1.10
CA GLU A 131 -9.22 -2.70 -1.03
C GLU A 131 -9.60 -3.30 0.32
N ASN A 132 -8.80 -4.24 0.83
CA ASN A 132 -9.01 -4.82 2.15
C ASN A 132 -8.89 -3.76 3.26
N ILE A 133 -7.82 -2.95 3.23
CA ILE A 133 -7.61 -1.86 4.20
C ILE A 133 -8.75 -0.86 4.14
N PHE A 134 -9.14 -0.45 2.93
CA PHE A 134 -10.25 0.47 2.72
C PHE A 134 -11.57 -0.08 3.27
N SER A 135 -11.88 -1.34 2.96
CA SER A 135 -13.10 -2.01 3.42
C SER A 135 -13.16 -2.10 4.95
N ILE A 136 -12.05 -2.46 5.61
CA ILE A 136 -11.96 -2.49 7.07
C ILE A 136 -12.18 -1.09 7.65
N GLY A 137 -11.61 -0.05 7.04
CA GLY A 137 -11.76 1.32 7.49
C GLY A 137 -13.19 1.84 7.38
N MET A 138 -13.85 1.50 6.27
CA MET A 138 -15.26 1.85 6.04
C MET A 138 -16.20 1.10 6.99
N LEU A 139 -15.92 -0.16 7.33
CA LEU A 139 -16.72 -0.96 8.25
C LEU A 139 -16.53 -0.56 9.73
N GLY A 140 -15.34 -0.09 10.10
CA GLY A 140 -15.02 0.32 11.47
C GLY A 140 -15.66 1.66 11.83
N ASP A 141 -15.09 2.75 11.29
CA ASP A 141 -15.60 4.11 11.48
C ASP A 141 -15.33 4.92 10.20
N SER A 142 -16.27 4.82 9.27
CA SER A 142 -16.19 5.45 7.94
C SER A 142 -15.88 6.96 8.02
N ASN A 143 -16.51 7.68 8.95
CA ASN A 143 -16.31 9.13 9.06
C ASN A 143 -14.91 9.47 9.58
N SER A 144 -14.44 8.79 10.62
CA SER A 144 -13.10 9.03 11.17
C SER A 144 -11.99 8.58 10.20
N PHE A 145 -12.20 7.45 9.51
CA PHE A 145 -11.28 6.91 8.52
C PHE A 145 -11.15 7.82 7.30
N THR A 146 -12.26 8.21 6.67
CA THR A 146 -12.26 9.10 5.50
C THR A 146 -11.69 10.47 5.82
N ASN A 147 -12.00 11.02 7.00
CA ASN A 147 -11.40 12.27 7.48
C ASN A 147 -9.89 12.13 7.71
N SER A 148 -9.44 10.98 8.22
CA SER A 148 -8.01 10.71 8.39
C SER A 148 -7.30 10.60 7.04
N ILE A 149 -7.84 9.87 6.07
CA ILE A 149 -7.30 9.81 4.70
C ILE A 149 -7.19 11.21 4.09
N ARG A 150 -8.26 12.02 4.19
CA ARG A 150 -8.27 13.37 3.64
C ARG A 150 -7.18 14.25 4.27
N LYS A 151 -7.07 14.23 5.61
CA LYS A 151 -6.01 14.98 6.31
C LYS A 151 -4.61 14.52 5.92
N LEU A 152 -4.40 13.21 5.80
CA LEU A 152 -3.13 12.63 5.35
C LEU A 152 -2.79 13.02 3.90
N GLY A 153 -3.79 13.06 3.02
CA GLY A 153 -3.66 13.50 1.63
C GLY A 153 -3.33 14.98 1.50
N GLU A 154 -3.89 15.84 2.36
CA GLU A 154 -3.60 17.28 2.40
C GLU A 154 -2.20 17.58 2.99
N ILE A 155 -1.75 16.79 3.97
CA ILE A 155 -0.51 17.04 4.73
C ILE A 155 0.73 16.46 4.02
N GLY A 156 0.55 15.47 3.12
CA GLY A 156 1.66 14.81 2.45
C GLY A 156 2.44 13.88 3.38
N ILE A 157 2.66 12.65 2.93
CA ILE A 157 3.20 11.55 3.76
C ILE A 157 4.64 11.78 4.22
N HIS A 158 5.36 12.72 3.58
CA HIS A 158 6.71 13.12 3.98
C HIS A 158 6.79 13.75 5.38
N SER A 159 5.67 14.18 5.97
CA SER A 159 5.63 14.68 7.35
C SER A 159 5.15 13.65 8.39
N LEU A 160 4.84 12.42 7.98
CA LEU A 160 4.50 11.35 8.92
C LEU A 160 5.78 10.86 9.60
N LYS A 161 5.97 11.29 10.86
CA LYS A 161 6.99 10.69 11.73
C LYS A 161 6.73 9.18 11.83
N PRO A 162 7.75 8.33 11.65
CA PRO A 162 7.61 6.89 11.86
C PRO A 162 7.07 6.64 13.27
N ILE A 163 6.09 5.74 13.38
CA ILE A 163 5.53 5.31 14.67
C ILE A 163 6.70 4.79 15.50
N SER A 164 6.92 5.41 16.67
CA SER A 164 8.05 5.05 17.53
C SER A 164 7.95 3.58 17.94
N GLY A 165 9.07 2.84 17.89
CA GLY A 165 9.10 1.40 18.22
C GLY A 165 8.54 1.08 19.61
N SER A 166 8.61 2.03 20.55
CA SER A 166 8.00 1.93 21.88
C SER A 166 6.46 1.86 21.88
N LYS A 167 5.79 2.42 20.87
CA LYS A 167 4.33 2.31 20.72
C LYS A 167 3.92 0.95 20.17
N VAL A 168 4.73 0.38 19.26
CA VAL A 168 4.50 -0.96 18.71
C VAL A 168 4.69 -2.02 19.78
N GLU A 169 5.71 -1.88 20.63
CA GLU A 169 6.00 -2.85 21.69
C GLU A 169 4.91 -2.92 22.77
N LYS A 170 4.21 -1.80 23.03
CA LYS A 170 3.04 -1.79 23.94
C LYS A 170 1.82 -2.49 23.34
N LEU A 171 1.59 -2.38 22.03
CA LEU A 171 0.46 -3.03 21.36
C LEU A 171 0.61 -4.57 21.23
N ILE A 172 1.81 -5.11 21.43
CA ILE A 172 2.07 -6.56 21.31
C ILE A 172 2.05 -7.26 22.67
N LYS A 173 2.13 -6.50 23.78
CA LYS A 173 2.26 -7.04 25.14
C LYS A 173 0.96 -7.01 25.96
N ASP A 174 -0.10 -6.37 25.45
CA ASP A 174 -1.47 -6.48 25.96
C ASP A 174 -2.29 -7.44 25.07
#